data_AF-A0A401LAC0-F1
#
_entry.id   AF-A0A401LAC0-F1
#
_cell.length_a   1.000
_cell.length_b   1.000
_cell.length_c   1.000
_cell.angle_alpha   90.00
_cell.angle_beta   90.00
_cell.angle_gamma   90.00
#
_symmetry.space_group_name_H-M   'P 1'
#
loop_
_entity.id
_entity.type
_entity.pdbx_description
1 polymer ?
#
loop_
_entity_poly.entity_id
_entity_poly.type
_entity_poly.pdbx_seq_one_letter_code
_entity_poly.pdbx_strand_id
1 'polypeptide(L)'
;MLEEKLSYSEAARQFEINDYGIIQRWERIYLEEGSEGLAIERRGRKSTGRPMKLQKEVEEDLIAEVQRLRAENAYLKNLQALVLENERQHHRKHR
;
A
#
# COMPACT_ATOMS: atom_id res chain seq x y z
N MET A 1 -7.47 -14.34 -9.23
CA MET A 1 -8.23 -15.44 -9.87
C MET A 1 -7.76 -16.82 -9.43
N LEU A 2 -6.47 -16.98 -9.12
CA LEU A 2 -5.93 -18.27 -8.64
C LEU A 2 -6.52 -18.77 -7.31
N GLU A 3 -6.82 -17.89 -6.35
CA GLU A 3 -7.42 -18.30 -5.06
C GLU A 3 -8.92 -18.61 -5.18
N GLU A 4 -9.70 -17.76 -5.84
CA GLU A 4 -11.15 -17.96 -6.00
C GLU A 4 -11.56 -18.76 -7.24
N LYS A 5 -10.60 -19.20 -8.08
CA LYS A 5 -10.80 -19.93 -9.34
C LYS A 5 -11.79 -19.31 -10.34
N LEU A 6 -12.01 -18.00 -10.24
CA LEU A 6 -12.86 -17.24 -11.16
C LEU A 6 -12.21 -17.18 -12.55
N SER A 7 -13.03 -17.36 -13.59
CA SER A 7 -12.62 -17.06 -14.96
C SER A 7 -12.48 -15.55 -15.18
N TYR A 8 -11.72 -15.16 -16.20
CA TYR A 8 -11.52 -13.74 -16.54
C TYR A 8 -12.83 -12.99 -16.80
N SER A 9 -13.82 -13.65 -17.39
CA SER A 9 -15.14 -13.07 -17.66
C SER A 9 -15.97 -12.87 -16.38
N GLU A 10 -15.90 -13.81 -15.44
CA GLU A 10 -16.57 -13.68 -14.14
C GLU A 10 -15.94 -12.56 -13.31
N ALA A 11 -14.61 -12.49 -13.29
CA ALA A 11 -13.89 -11.38 -12.66
C ALA A 11 -14.24 -10.04 -13.31
N ALA A 12 -14.32 -9.97 -14.65
CA ALA A 12 -14.73 -8.77 -15.37
C ALA A 12 -16.10 -8.28 -14.92
N ARG A 13 -17.05 -9.22 -14.79
CA ARG A 13 -18.41 -8.91 -14.33
C ARG A 13 -18.45 -8.47 -12.87
N GLN A 14 -17.69 -9.12 -11.99
CA GLN A 14 -17.64 -8.79 -10.56
C GLN A 14 -17.04 -7.40 -10.31
N PHE A 15 -16.04 -7.01 -11.10
CA PHE A 15 -15.38 -5.69 -10.98
C PHE A 15 -15.94 -4.65 -11.95
N GLU A 16 -17.04 -4.94 -12.64
CA GLU A 16 -17.70 -4.05 -13.61
C GLU A 16 -16.75 -3.53 -14.72
N ILE A 17 -15.82 -4.38 -15.14
CA ILE A 17 -14.85 -4.09 -16.20
C ILE A 17 -15.41 -4.58 -17.54
N ASN A 18 -15.50 -3.67 -18.52
CA ASN A 18 -16.08 -3.97 -19.85
C ASN A 18 -15.21 -4.90 -20.72
N ASP A 19 -13.90 -4.94 -20.49
CA ASP A 19 -12.95 -5.76 -21.27
C ASP A 19 -12.22 -6.75 -20.35
N TYR A 20 -12.58 -8.03 -20.44
CA TYR A 20 -11.93 -9.10 -19.69
C TYR A 20 -10.44 -9.26 -20.05
N GLY A 21 -10.03 -8.85 -21.25
CA GLY A 21 -8.64 -8.84 -21.69
C GLY A 21 -7.76 -7.82 -20.97
N ILE A 22 -8.36 -6.83 -20.29
CA ILE A 22 -7.63 -5.96 -19.35
C ILE A 22 -7.17 -6.79 -18.15
N ILE A 23 -8.04 -7.62 -17.60
CA ILE A 23 -7.70 -8.38 -16.40
C ILE A 23 -6.64 -9.44 -16.68
N GLN A 24 -6.71 -10.10 -17.84
CA GLN A 24 -5.66 -11.03 -18.27
C GLN A 24 -4.28 -10.34 -18.38
N ARG A 25 -4.24 -9.11 -18.91
CA ARG A 25 -3.00 -8.33 -18.95
C ARG A 25 -2.51 -7.94 -17.57
N TRP A 26 -3.39 -7.50 -16.68
CA TRP A 26 -3.02 -7.15 -15.31
C TRP A 26 -2.50 -8.36 -14.55
N GLU A 27 -3.13 -9.52 -14.68
CA GLU A 27 -2.66 -10.74 -14.03
C GLU A 27 -1.25 -11.12 -14.53
N ARG A 28 -1.00 -11.06 -15.84
CA ARG A 28 0.34 -11.30 -16.38
C ARG A 28 1.37 -10.33 -15.81
N ILE A 29 1.08 -9.03 -15.83
CA ILE A 29 2.00 -8.00 -15.29
C ILE A 29 2.28 -8.25 -13.81
N TYR A 30 1.25 -8.57 -13.04
CA TYR A 30 1.39 -8.83 -11.61
C TYR A 30 2.23 -10.08 -11.32
N LEU A 31 2.08 -11.14 -12.12
CA LEU A 31 2.87 -12.36 -11.96
C LEU A 31 4.32 -12.21 -12.40
N GLU A 32 4.58 -11.43 -13.45
CA GLU A 32 5.93 -11.23 -14.00
C GLU A 32 6.73 -10.13 -13.27
N GLU A 33 6.07 -9.03 -12.92
CA GLU A 33 6.71 -7.80 -12.44
C GLU A 33 6.20 -7.35 -11.05
N GLY A 34 5.24 -8.06 -10.47
CA GLY A 34 4.63 -7.70 -9.19
C GLY A 34 3.70 -6.47 -9.28
N SER A 35 3.29 -5.97 -8.11
CA SER A 35 2.42 -4.79 -8.01
C SER A 35 3.07 -3.53 -8.58
N GLU A 36 4.40 -3.40 -8.47
CA GLU A 36 5.15 -2.27 -9.02
C GLU A 36 5.04 -2.21 -10.54
N GLY A 37 4.99 -3.36 -11.21
CA GLY A 37 4.78 -3.47 -12.64
C GLY A 37 3.49 -2.83 -13.13
N LEU A 38 2.42 -2.81 -12.31
CA LEU A 38 1.15 -2.16 -12.67
C LEU A 38 1.23 -0.63 -12.63
N ALA A 39 2.19 -0.06 -11.88
CA ALA A 39 2.43 1.38 -11.84
C ALA A 39 3.22 1.90 -13.04
N ILE A 40 3.85 1.01 -13.81
CA ILE A 40 4.63 1.37 -14.99
C ILE A 40 3.70 1.75 -16.15
N GLU A 41 3.81 2.99 -16.61
CA GLU A 41 3.08 3.50 -17.76
C GLU A 41 3.60 2.87 -19.06
N ARG A 42 2.79 2.00 -19.67
CA ARG A 42 3.12 1.31 -20.94
C ARG A 42 2.43 1.91 -22.15
N ARG A 43 1.59 2.93 -22.00
CA ARG A 43 1.01 3.62 -23.14
C ARG A 43 2.11 4.38 -23.90
N GLY A 44 1.98 4.47 -25.22
CA GLY A 44 3.03 5.05 -26.08
C GLY A 44 3.37 6.49 -25.70
N ARG A 45 4.55 6.98 -26.13
CA ARG A 45 5.15 8.29 -25.77
C ARG A 45 4.22 9.52 -25.89
N LYS A 46 3.13 9.44 -26.67
CA LYS A 46 2.13 10.51 -26.85
C LYS A 46 0.89 10.37 -25.94
N SER A 47 0.70 9.24 -25.29
CA SER A 47 -0.37 9.01 -24.33
C SER A 47 -0.01 9.64 -22.99
N THR A 48 -0.08 10.96 -22.96
CA THR A 48 -0.18 11.70 -21.70
C THR A 48 -1.62 11.58 -21.22
N GLY A 49 -2.00 10.41 -20.72
CA GLY A 49 -3.05 10.41 -19.71
C GLY A 49 -2.58 11.39 -18.63
N ARG A 50 -3.40 12.38 -18.27
CA ARG A 50 -2.98 13.41 -17.32
C ARG A 50 -2.68 12.70 -15.99
N PRO A 51 -1.42 12.64 -15.52
CA PRO A 51 -1.22 12.29 -14.13
C PRO A 51 -1.97 13.34 -13.34
N MET A 52 -2.95 12.92 -12.55
CA MET A 52 -3.64 13.82 -11.64
C MET A 52 -2.60 14.18 -10.58
N LYS A 53 -1.84 15.25 -10.84
CA LYS A 53 -1.01 15.85 -9.81
C LYS A 53 -1.96 16.15 -8.67
N LEU A 54 -1.67 15.58 -7.49
CA LEU A 54 -2.35 16.01 -6.28
C LEU A 54 -2.24 17.53 -6.21
N GLN A 55 -3.31 18.17 -5.78
CA GLN A 55 -3.23 19.60 -5.48
C GLN A 55 -2.15 19.76 -4.41
N LYS A 56 -1.24 20.73 -4.58
CA LYS A 56 -0.07 20.88 -3.70
C LYS A 56 -0.45 20.95 -2.22
N GLU A 57 -1.60 21.57 -1.95
CA GLU A 57 -2.22 21.67 -0.62
C GLU A 57 -2.45 20.28 0.01
N VAL A 58 -3.00 19.33 -0.75
CA VAL A 58 -3.25 17.96 -0.29
C VAL A 58 -1.94 17.20 -0.05
N GLU A 59 -0.92 17.46 -0.86
CA GLU A 59 0.40 16.85 -0.70
C GLU A 59 1.09 17.35 0.58
N GLU A 60 1.00 18.65 0.86
CA GLU A 60 1.53 19.28 2.07
C GLU A 60 0.83 18.76 3.33
N ASP A 61 -0.50 18.68 3.32
CA ASP A 61 -1.30 18.11 4.43
C ASP A 61 -0.91 16.65 4.71
N LEU A 62 -0.73 15.86 3.66
CA LEU A 62 -0.34 14.45 3.79
C LEU A 62 1.07 14.31 4.38
N ILE A 63 2.00 15.19 3.99
CA ILE A 63 3.35 15.22 4.56
C ILE A 63 3.28 15.56 6.06
N ALA A 64 2.49 16.55 6.44
CA ALA A 64 2.32 16.94 7.83
C ALA A 64 1.74 15.80 8.68
N GLU A 65 0.73 15.10 8.16
CA GLU A 65 0.13 13.96 8.85
C GLU A 65 1.12 12.79 8.99
N VAL A 66 1.92 12.50 7.96
CA VAL A 66 2.97 11.48 8.04
C VAL A 66 4.01 11.84 9.11
N GLN A 67 4.39 13.11 9.22
CA GLN A 67 5.31 13.57 10.27
C GLN A 67 4.71 13.41 11.66
N ARG A 68 3.43 13.80 11.85
CA ARG A 68 2.68 13.63 13.10
C ARG A 68 2.64 12.16 13.52
N LEU A 69 2.26 11.27 12.60
CA LEU A 69 2.18 9.82 12.84
C LEU A 69 3.55 9.21 13.16
N ARG A 70 4.63 9.70 12.54
CA ARG A 70 5.99 9.25 12.86
C ARG A 70 6.40 9.65 14.28
N ALA A 71 6.08 10.88 14.70
CA ALA A 71 6.33 11.34 16.06
C ALA A 71 5.52 10.53 17.08
N GLU A 72 4.25 10.29 16.81
CA GLU A 72 3.38 9.47 17.66
C GLU A 72 3.90 8.03 17.80
N ASN A 73 4.29 7.40 16.68
CA ASN A 73 4.91 6.07 16.72
C ASN A 73 6.23 6.04 17.51
N ALA A 74 7.07 7.07 17.37
CA ALA A 74 8.31 7.16 18.15
C ALA A 74 8.01 7.27 19.65
N TYR A 75 7.02 8.07 20.03
CA TYR A 75 6.57 8.19 21.42
C TYR A 75 6.07 6.86 21.98
N LEU A 76 5.20 6.16 21.24
CA LEU A 76 4.68 4.86 21.67
C LEU A 76 5.77 3.80 21.84
N LYS A 77 6.76 3.77 20.93
CA LYS A 77 7.92 2.86 21.05
C LYS A 77 8.77 3.17 22.29
N ASN A 78 8.99 4.45 22.58
CA ASN A 78 9.72 4.86 23.78
C ASN A 78 8.96 4.49 25.06
N LEU A 79 7.63 4.67 25.06
CA LEU A 79 6.79 4.27 26.18
C LEU A 79 6.87 2.75 26.42
N GLN A 80 6.74 1.95 25.36
CA GLN A 80 6.88 0.49 25.43
C GLN A 80 8.24 0.07 25.98
N ALA A 81 9.33 0.73 25.53
CA ALA A 81 10.68 0.45 26.03
C ALA A 81 10.82 0.71 27.55
N LEU A 82 10.22 1.80 28.05
CA LEU A 82 10.23 2.12 29.48
C LEU A 82 9.43 1.11 30.31
N VAL A 83 8.27 0.68 29.80
CA VAL A 83 7.45 -0.35 30.47
C VAL A 83 8.24 -1.66 30.57
N LEU A 84 8.84 -2.12 29.47
CA LEU A 84 9.65 -3.34 29.45
C LEU A 84 10.86 -3.25 30.40
N GLU A 85 11.51 -2.09 30.48
CA GLU A 85 12.61 -1.90 31.42
C GLU A 85 12.13 -1.97 32.87
N ASN A 86 11.02 -1.31 33.22
CA ASN A 86 10.44 -1.40 34.56
C ASN A 86 10.07 -2.84 34.93
N GLU A 87 9.45 -3.60 34.03
CA GLU A 87 9.13 -5.02 34.25
C GLU A 87 10.39 -5.85 34.52
N ARG A 88 11.45 -5.67 33.72
CA ARG A 88 12.74 -6.34 33.94
C ARG A 88 13.33 -6.01 35.31
N GLN A 89 13.26 -4.74 35.72
CA GLN A 89 13.77 -4.31 37.03
C GLN A 89 12.96 -4.90 38.18
N HIS A 90 11.63 -4.96 38.05
CA HIS A 90 10.77 -5.64 39.02
C HIS A 90 11.09 -7.14 39.14
N HIS A 91 11.26 -7.84 38.02
CA HIS A 91 11.65 -9.26 38.02
C HIS A 91 13.02 -9.51 38.67
N ARG A 92 13.98 -8.60 38.51
CA ARG A 92 15.29 -8.68 39.17
C ARG A 92 15.24 -8.47 40.68
N LYS A 93 14.33 -7.62 41.17
CA LYS A 93 14.18 -7.32 42.61
C LYS A 93 13.44 -8.40 43.39
N HIS A 94 12.63 -9.21 42.72
CA HIS A 94 11.86 -10.31 43.32
C HIS A 94 12.50 -11.68 43.14
N ARG A 95 13.78 -11.73 42.73
CA ARG A 95 14.61 -12.93 42.65
C ARG A 95 15.66 -12.89 43.73
#